data_AF-F9YW12-F1
#
_entry.id   AF-F9YW12-F1
#
_cell.length_a   1.000
_cell.length_b   1.000
_cell.length_c   1.000
_cell.angle_alpha   90.00
_cell.angle_beta   90.00
_cell.angle_gamma   90.00
#
_symmetry.space_group_name_H-M   'P 1'
#
loop_
_entity.id
_entity.type
_entity.pdbx_description
1 polymer ?
#
loop_
_entity_poly.entity_id
_entity_poly.type
_entity_poly.pdbx_seq_one_letter_code
_entity_poly.pdbx_strand_id
1 'polypeptide(L)'
;MIKELILREISNYAFDVKKGIIFKTSNWNEIFTNKILISKEIEKNKRFVLVHKLTFDDEILLAFQNGISEKDSVIITEKFISIAVSTSSDEAQKILWEDLQNIKMVNHSVIFLYKNRNQEVVDIEHLFRKNKEKSTELTALFQRILQITSEDRSSLTYKIKNVLNIIFIIVLILGFLAYFIFWYEAPEKGVNIFAPVRWIRKIF
;
A
#
# COMPACT_ATOMS: atom_id res chain seq x y z
N MET A 1 7.22 9.06 -4.18
CA MET A 1 8.49 8.45 -3.75
C MET A 1 8.44 6.93 -3.90
N ILE A 2 7.53 6.21 -3.20
CA ILE A 2 7.32 4.76 -3.39
C ILE A 2 7.06 4.42 -4.86
N LYS A 3 6.10 5.10 -5.49
CA LYS A 3 5.78 4.91 -6.91
C LYS A 3 7.00 4.88 -7.84
N GLU A 4 7.94 5.82 -7.68
CA GLU A 4 9.15 5.91 -8.52
C GLU A 4 10.11 4.75 -8.25
N LEU A 5 10.22 4.31 -6.99
CA LEU A 5 11.02 3.14 -6.62
C LEU A 5 10.42 1.86 -7.21
N ILE A 6 9.10 1.70 -7.15
CA ILE A 6 8.40 0.58 -7.78
C ILE A 6 8.62 0.58 -9.29
N LEU A 7 8.46 1.72 -9.96
CA LEU A 7 8.68 1.85 -11.40
C LEU A 7 10.12 1.54 -11.81
N ARG A 8 11.10 2.01 -11.03
CA ARG A 8 12.51 1.67 -11.22
C ARG A 8 12.74 0.17 -11.08
N GLU A 9 12.16 -0.46 -10.06
CA GLU A 9 12.31 -1.90 -9.85
C GLU A 9 11.68 -2.70 -10.99
N ILE A 10 10.47 -2.34 -11.44
CA ILE A 10 9.82 -2.96 -12.60
C ILE A 10 10.72 -2.93 -13.84
N SER A 11 11.44 -1.83 -14.06
CA SER A 11 12.32 -1.66 -15.23
C SER A 11 13.49 -2.65 -15.28
N ASN A 12 13.83 -3.30 -14.15
CA ASN A 12 14.89 -4.29 -14.06
C ASN A 12 14.47 -5.68 -14.58
N TYR A 13 13.17 -5.93 -14.83
CA TYR A 13 12.64 -7.24 -15.24
C TYR A 13 12.26 -7.26 -16.72
N ALA A 14 12.66 -8.33 -17.42
CA ALA A 14 12.46 -8.50 -18.85
C ALA A 14 11.20 -9.34 -19.17
N PHE A 15 10.01 -8.80 -18.91
CA PHE A 15 8.78 -9.43 -19.36
C PHE A 15 8.63 -9.26 -20.89
N ASP A 16 9.17 -10.21 -21.69
CA ASP A 16 9.16 -10.15 -23.16
C ASP A 16 7.77 -9.86 -23.74
N VAL A 17 7.73 -8.85 -24.62
CA VAL A 17 6.55 -8.34 -25.31
C VAL A 17 6.22 -9.21 -26.52
N LYS A 18 5.55 -10.35 -26.32
CA LYS A 18 4.85 -11.04 -27.42
C LYS A 18 3.36 -10.83 -27.29
N LYS A 19 2.81 -9.93 -28.14
CA LYS A 19 1.37 -9.69 -28.40
C LYS A 19 0.46 -10.01 -27.20
N GLY A 20 0.66 -9.25 -26.15
CA GLY A 20 -0.25 -8.99 -25.04
C GLY A 20 0.00 -7.53 -24.69
N ILE A 21 -1.04 -6.76 -24.36
CA ILE A 21 -0.90 -5.32 -24.09
C ILE A 21 -0.11 -5.17 -22.78
N ILE A 22 1.22 -5.17 -22.89
CA ILE A 22 2.12 -4.76 -21.82
C ILE A 22 2.16 -3.24 -21.91
N PHE A 23 1.60 -2.56 -20.92
CA PHE A 23 1.82 -1.12 -20.76
C PHE A 23 3.28 -0.93 -20.34
N LYS A 24 4.16 -0.80 -21.34
CA LYS A 24 5.57 -0.47 -21.13
C LYS A 24 5.65 0.99 -20.65
N THR A 25 5.72 1.19 -19.33
CA THR A 25 5.90 2.51 -18.71
C THR A 25 7.25 3.15 -19.05
N SER A 26 8.19 2.43 -19.67
CA SER A 26 9.49 2.99 -20.07
C SER A 26 9.52 3.70 -21.43
N ASN A 27 8.41 3.78 -22.19
CA ASN A 27 8.32 4.62 -23.39
C ASN A 27 7.07 5.53 -23.41
N TRP A 28 6.39 5.69 -22.27
CA TRP A 28 5.22 6.57 -22.15
C TRP A 28 5.48 7.52 -20.99
N ASN A 29 5.69 8.79 -21.29
CA ASN A 29 5.80 9.88 -20.32
C ASN A 29 4.45 10.18 -19.63
N GLU A 30 3.54 9.21 -19.48
CA GLU A 30 2.21 9.45 -18.92
C GLU A 30 1.73 8.29 -18.04
N ILE A 31 1.21 8.66 -16.87
CA ILE A 31 0.61 7.81 -15.84
C ILE A 31 -0.76 7.32 -16.35
N PHE A 32 -1.02 6.01 -16.33
CA PHE A 32 -2.31 5.46 -16.74
C PHE A 32 -3.32 5.48 -15.59
N THR A 33 -4.30 6.37 -15.67
CA THR A 33 -5.51 6.39 -14.82
C THR A 33 -6.63 5.57 -15.50
N ASN A 34 -7.62 5.12 -14.72
CA ASN A 34 -8.81 4.40 -15.23
C ASN A 34 -9.50 5.17 -16.39
N LYS A 35 -9.48 6.50 -16.33
CA LYS A 35 -9.97 7.39 -17.40
C LYS A 35 -9.32 7.12 -18.76
N ILE A 36 -8.02 6.78 -18.79
CA ILE A 36 -7.24 6.52 -20.01
C ILE A 36 -7.50 5.10 -20.54
N LEU A 37 -7.81 4.15 -19.65
CA LEU A 37 -8.23 2.79 -20.05
C LEU A 37 -9.61 2.80 -20.71
N ILE A 38 -10.51 3.68 -20.23
CA ILE A 38 -11.86 3.86 -20.74
C ILE A 38 -11.88 4.65 -22.06
N SER A 39 -11.01 5.66 -22.24
CA SER A 39 -11.04 6.55 -23.42
C SER A 39 -10.46 5.96 -24.71
N LYS A 40 -9.74 4.82 -24.66
CA LYS A 40 -9.12 4.20 -25.84
C LYS A 40 -10.02 3.25 -26.66
N GLU A 41 -11.34 3.21 -26.43
CA GLU A 41 -12.30 2.38 -27.20
C GLU A 41 -11.84 0.93 -27.47
N ILE A 42 -11.39 0.22 -26.42
CA ILE A 42 -11.14 -1.22 -26.53
C ILE A 42 -12.16 -1.91 -25.60
N GLU A 43 -13.16 -2.58 -26.18
CA GLU A 43 -14.15 -3.38 -25.42
C GLU A 43 -13.50 -4.35 -24.42
N LYS A 44 -12.30 -4.84 -24.73
CA LYS A 44 -11.47 -5.70 -23.87
C LYS A 44 -11.06 -5.02 -22.56
N ASN A 45 -10.95 -3.69 -22.52
CA ASN A 45 -10.59 -2.95 -21.30
C ASN A 45 -11.75 -2.87 -20.29
N LYS A 46 -13.02 -2.87 -20.73
CA LYS A 46 -14.17 -2.83 -19.81
C LYS A 46 -14.21 -4.09 -18.95
N ARG A 47 -14.02 -5.26 -19.56
CA ARG A 47 -13.94 -6.54 -18.83
C ARG A 47 -12.73 -6.60 -17.91
N PHE A 48 -11.56 -6.15 -18.37
CA PHE A 48 -10.35 -6.09 -17.55
C PHE A 48 -10.52 -5.21 -16.30
N VAL A 49 -11.08 -4.02 -16.46
CA VAL A 49 -11.40 -3.10 -15.35
C VAL A 49 -12.39 -3.72 -14.36
N LEU A 50 -13.42 -4.41 -14.88
CA LEU A 50 -14.43 -5.08 -14.06
C LEU A 50 -13.86 -6.26 -13.28
N VAL A 51 -13.08 -7.13 -13.93
CA VAL A 51 -12.44 -8.31 -13.32
C VAL A 51 -11.55 -7.90 -12.14
N HIS A 52 -10.81 -6.81 -12.30
CA HIS A 52 -9.90 -6.30 -11.26
C HIS A 52 -10.54 -5.29 -10.29
N LYS A 53 -11.83 -4.96 -10.46
CA LYS A 53 -12.57 -3.97 -9.65
C LYS A 53 -11.78 -2.66 -9.47
N LEU A 54 -11.22 -2.15 -10.57
CA LEU A 54 -10.44 -0.91 -10.53
C LEU A 54 -11.36 0.29 -10.32
N THR A 55 -11.01 1.12 -9.35
CA THR A 55 -11.67 2.40 -9.10
C THR A 55 -11.08 3.48 -10.00
N PHE A 56 -11.69 4.67 -10.03
CA PHE A 56 -11.24 5.74 -10.91
C PHE A 56 -9.82 6.25 -10.56
N ASP A 57 -9.46 6.16 -9.27
CA ASP A 57 -8.23 6.69 -8.70
C ASP A 57 -7.08 5.67 -8.66
N ASP A 58 -7.33 4.45 -9.13
CA ASP A 58 -6.30 3.41 -9.17
C ASP A 58 -5.32 3.69 -10.33
N GLU A 59 -4.09 4.06 -9.99
CA GLU A 59 -3.00 4.22 -10.93
C GLU A 59 -2.28 2.89 -11.17
N ILE A 60 -2.32 2.40 -12.40
CA ILE A 60 -1.67 1.16 -12.79
C ILE A 60 -0.20 1.43 -13.11
N LEU A 61 0.69 0.75 -12.39
CA LEU A 61 2.15 0.85 -12.59
C LEU A 61 2.68 -0.22 -13.53
N LEU A 62 2.11 -1.43 -13.45
CA LEU A 62 2.35 -2.52 -14.40
C LEU A 62 1.06 -3.31 -14.57
N ALA A 63 0.76 -3.67 -15.81
CA ALA A 63 -0.25 -4.66 -16.13
C ALA A 63 0.29 -5.58 -17.22
N PHE A 64 0.06 -6.88 -17.06
CA PHE A 64 0.32 -7.87 -18.09
C PHE A 64 -0.81 -8.89 -18.13
N GLN A 65 -1.09 -9.37 -19.32
CA GLN A 65 -2.16 -10.29 -19.62
C GLN A 65 -1.60 -11.41 -20.49
N ASN A 66 -1.90 -12.66 -20.12
CA ASN A 66 -1.61 -13.80 -20.97
C ASN A 66 -2.56 -13.74 -22.19
N GLY A 67 -2.01 -13.73 -23.41
CA GLY A 67 -2.76 -13.53 -24.65
C GLY A 67 -3.79 -14.63 -24.99
N ILE A 68 -3.88 -15.69 -24.18
CA ILE A 68 -4.82 -16.80 -24.35
C ILE A 68 -6.16 -16.55 -23.64
N SER A 69 -6.16 -15.81 -22.53
CA SER A 69 -7.36 -15.54 -21.73
C SER A 69 -7.30 -14.14 -21.12
N GLU A 70 -8.38 -13.37 -21.27
CA GLU A 70 -8.55 -12.08 -20.58
C GLU A 70 -8.60 -12.22 -19.06
N LYS A 71 -8.81 -13.43 -18.55
CA LYS A 71 -8.84 -13.75 -17.12
C LYS A 71 -7.49 -14.14 -16.53
N ASP A 72 -6.45 -14.32 -17.33
CA ASP A 72 -5.10 -14.66 -16.84
C ASP A 72 -4.26 -13.38 -16.88
N SER A 73 -4.35 -12.58 -15.84
CA SER A 73 -3.69 -11.26 -15.82
C SER A 73 -3.34 -10.76 -14.44
N VAL A 74 -2.42 -9.81 -14.39
CA VAL A 74 -1.93 -9.21 -13.15
C VAL A 74 -1.85 -7.71 -13.30
N ILE A 75 -2.24 -7.03 -12.23
CA ILE A 75 -2.11 -5.59 -12.06
C ILE A 75 -1.26 -5.32 -10.82
N ILE A 76 -0.30 -4.41 -10.97
CA ILE A 76 0.49 -3.85 -9.89
C ILE A 76 0.19 -2.35 -9.83
N THR A 77 -0.18 -1.90 -8.64
CA THR A 77 -0.33 -0.49 -8.29
C THR A 77 0.57 -0.15 -7.10
N GLU A 78 0.62 1.12 -6.72
CA GLU A 78 1.29 1.55 -5.48
C GLU A 78 0.64 0.96 -4.21
N LYS A 79 -0.67 0.63 -4.25
CA LYS A 79 -1.45 0.24 -3.08
C LYS A 79 -1.69 -1.26 -2.99
N PHE A 80 -1.84 -1.93 -4.12
CA PHE A 80 -2.23 -3.33 -4.19
C PHE A 80 -1.64 -4.03 -5.41
N ILE A 81 -1.64 -5.35 -5.31
CA ILE A 81 -1.56 -6.27 -6.43
C ILE A 81 -2.93 -6.90 -6.66
N SER A 82 -3.30 -7.06 -7.92
CA SER A 82 -4.48 -7.85 -8.28
C SER A 82 -4.11 -8.93 -9.29
N ILE A 83 -4.57 -10.16 -9.05
CA ILE A 83 -4.26 -11.32 -9.86
C ILE A 83 -5.57 -11.99 -10.25
N ALA A 84 -5.80 -12.10 -11.55
CA ALA A 84 -6.86 -12.89 -12.13
C ALA A 84 -6.24 -14.16 -12.72
N VAL A 85 -6.80 -15.31 -12.35
CA VAL A 85 -6.46 -16.59 -12.96
C VAL A 85 -7.76 -17.26 -13.39
N SER A 86 -7.80 -17.76 -14.63
CA SER A 86 -8.99 -18.37 -15.24
C SER A 86 -9.55 -19.58 -14.48
N THR A 87 -8.76 -20.21 -13.61
CA THR A 87 -9.16 -21.34 -12.78
C THR A 87 -9.77 -20.92 -11.44
N SER A 88 -9.68 -19.64 -11.05
CA SER A 88 -10.07 -19.13 -9.74
C SER A 88 -11.15 -18.06 -9.85
N SER A 89 -12.42 -18.45 -9.80
CA SER A 89 -13.60 -17.56 -9.83
C SER A 89 -13.67 -16.61 -11.05
N ASP A 90 -14.77 -15.86 -11.18
CA ASP A 90 -14.90 -14.85 -12.24
C ASP A 90 -14.27 -13.50 -11.87
N GLU A 91 -13.75 -13.36 -10.65
CA GLU A 91 -13.19 -12.11 -10.11
C GLU A 91 -11.70 -12.25 -9.81
N ALA A 92 -10.94 -11.18 -10.00
CA ALA A 92 -9.55 -11.14 -9.60
C ALA A 92 -9.42 -11.06 -8.08
N GLN A 93 -8.41 -11.72 -7.53
CA GLN A 93 -7.98 -11.50 -6.16
C GLN A 93 -7.32 -10.12 -6.07
N LYS A 94 -7.68 -9.34 -5.05
CA LYS A 94 -7.09 -8.02 -4.77
C LYS A 94 -6.42 -8.07 -3.41
N ILE A 95 -5.12 -7.86 -3.40
CA ILE A 95 -4.26 -8.04 -2.25
C ILE A 95 -3.56 -6.71 -1.97
N LEU A 96 -3.87 -6.08 -0.85
CA LEU A 96 -3.23 -4.83 -0.46
C LEU A 96 -1.80 -5.11 0.02
N TRP A 97 -0.84 -4.30 -0.42
CA TRP A 97 0.56 -4.45 0.05
C TRP A 97 0.67 -4.32 1.56
N GLU A 98 -0.25 -3.57 2.17
CA GLU A 98 -0.25 -3.32 3.61
C GLU A 98 -0.67 -4.47 4.48
N ASP A 99 -1.44 -5.40 3.92
CA ASP A 99 -1.92 -6.56 4.65
C ASP A 99 -0.89 -7.69 4.63
N LEU A 100 0.10 -7.62 3.73
CA LEU A 100 1.11 -8.64 3.55
C LEU A 100 2.24 -8.52 4.57
N GLN A 101 2.64 -9.68 5.07
CA GLN A 101 3.85 -9.88 5.84
C GLN A 101 4.99 -10.39 4.96
N ASN A 102 4.70 -11.34 4.06
CA ASN A 102 5.71 -11.96 3.22
C ASN A 102 5.07 -12.59 1.97
N ILE A 103 5.88 -12.86 0.95
CA ILE A 103 5.49 -13.53 -0.30
C ILE A 103 6.52 -14.63 -0.57
N LYS A 104 6.06 -15.84 -0.88
CA LYS A 104 6.93 -16.99 -1.18
C LYS A 104 6.48 -17.68 -2.46
N MET A 105 7.42 -18.30 -3.15
CA MET A 105 7.11 -19.21 -4.26
C MET A 105 7.25 -20.65 -3.78
N VAL A 106 6.28 -21.49 -4.08
CA VAL A 106 6.38 -22.95 -3.92
C VAL A 106 5.92 -23.59 -5.22
N ASN A 107 6.83 -24.29 -5.91
CA ASN A 107 6.62 -24.84 -7.25
C ASN A 107 6.21 -23.76 -8.27
N HIS A 108 4.93 -23.73 -8.67
CA HIS A 108 4.36 -22.76 -9.60
C HIS A 108 3.30 -21.86 -8.95
N SER A 109 3.16 -21.94 -7.62
CA SER A 109 2.22 -21.12 -6.87
C SER A 109 2.94 -20.06 -6.06
N VAL A 110 2.34 -18.87 -6.01
CA VAL A 110 2.72 -17.79 -5.11
C VAL A 110 1.88 -17.89 -3.86
N ILE A 111 2.54 -17.88 -2.71
CA ILE A 111 1.93 -17.89 -1.39
C ILE A 111 2.07 -16.49 -0.80
N PHE A 112 0.95 -15.83 -0.62
CA PHE A 112 0.84 -14.55 0.08
C PHE A 112 0.58 -14.82 1.55
N LEU A 113 1.49 -14.35 2.41
CA LEU A 113 1.36 -14.48 3.86
C LEU A 113 0.91 -13.13 4.43
N TYR A 114 -0.27 -13.11 5.04
CA TYR A 114 -0.86 -11.92 5.61
C TYR A 114 -0.38 -11.69 7.06
N LYS A 115 -0.40 -10.43 7.50
CA LYS A 115 -0.03 -10.02 8.88
C LYS A 115 -0.92 -10.65 9.95
N ASN A 116 -2.16 -10.98 9.59
CA ASN A 116 -3.11 -11.71 10.46
C ASN A 116 -2.87 -13.23 10.51
N ARG A 117 -1.76 -13.73 9.94
CA ARG A 117 -1.37 -15.15 9.83
C ARG A 117 -2.22 -15.98 8.86
N ASN A 118 -3.13 -15.36 8.11
CA ASN A 118 -3.78 -16.03 7.00
C ASN A 118 -2.80 -16.20 5.83
N GLN A 119 -3.08 -17.17 4.98
CA GLN A 119 -2.32 -17.39 3.76
C GLN A 119 -3.27 -17.53 2.58
N GLU A 120 -2.83 -17.04 1.44
CA GLU A 120 -3.52 -17.18 0.16
C GLU A 120 -2.55 -17.76 -0.86
N VAL A 121 -3.01 -18.77 -1.59
CA VAL A 121 -2.20 -19.49 -2.56
C VAL A 121 -2.78 -19.22 -3.94
N VAL A 122 -1.92 -18.73 -4.84
CA VAL A 122 -2.31 -18.37 -6.20
C VAL A 122 -1.45 -19.16 -7.16
N ASP A 123 -2.08 -19.98 -7.99
CA ASP A 123 -1.38 -20.72 -9.02
C ASP A 123 -1.08 -19.80 -10.22
N ILE A 124 0.19 -19.44 -10.38
CA ILE A 124 0.65 -18.56 -11.46
C ILE A 124 1.17 -19.33 -12.67
N GLU A 125 1.08 -20.67 -12.68
CA GLU A 125 1.45 -21.49 -13.85
C GLU A 125 0.63 -21.09 -15.09
N HIS A 126 -0.65 -20.76 -14.88
CA HIS A 126 -1.56 -20.33 -15.94
C HIS A 126 -1.18 -18.98 -16.55
N LEU A 127 -0.57 -18.08 -15.77
CA LEU A 127 -0.10 -16.77 -16.26
C LEU A 127 1.07 -16.92 -17.23
N PHE A 128 1.95 -17.89 -16.98
CA PHE A 128 3.14 -18.15 -17.78
C PHE A 128 3.24 -19.64 -18.12
N ARG A 129 2.37 -20.12 -19.01
CA ARG A 129 2.32 -21.53 -19.43
C ARG A 129 3.73 -22.08 -19.72
N LYS A 130 4.19 -23.01 -18.89
CA LYS A 130 5.48 -23.70 -19.00
C LYS A 130 6.72 -22.79 -18.98
N ASN A 131 6.59 -21.54 -18.50
CA ASN A 131 7.72 -20.63 -18.33
C ASN A 131 7.94 -20.31 -16.85
N LYS A 132 8.62 -21.25 -16.17
CA LYS A 132 8.97 -21.17 -14.74
C LYS A 132 9.87 -19.97 -14.42
N GLU A 133 10.74 -19.58 -15.34
CA GLU A 133 11.63 -18.43 -15.18
C GLU A 133 10.81 -17.15 -15.00
N LYS A 134 9.85 -16.87 -15.89
CA LYS A 134 8.95 -15.71 -15.76
C LYS A 134 8.08 -15.73 -14.50
N SER A 135 7.60 -16.90 -14.09
CA SER A 135 6.90 -17.04 -12.80
C SER A 135 7.80 -16.68 -11.61
N THR A 136 9.08 -17.04 -11.69
CA THR A 136 10.07 -16.75 -10.65
C THR A 136 10.41 -15.26 -10.62
N GLU A 137 10.64 -14.66 -11.80
CA GLU A 137 10.86 -13.22 -11.96
C GLU A 137 9.68 -12.39 -11.44
N LEU A 138 8.45 -12.80 -11.75
CA LEU A 138 7.26 -12.14 -11.24
C LEU A 138 7.19 -12.19 -9.70
N THR A 139 7.48 -13.35 -9.12
CA THR A 139 7.44 -13.51 -7.67
C THR A 139 8.54 -12.67 -7.00
N ALA A 140 9.74 -12.63 -7.60
CA ALA A 140 10.84 -11.78 -7.14
C ALA A 140 10.45 -10.29 -7.19
N LEU A 141 9.78 -9.85 -8.26
CA LEU A 141 9.26 -8.49 -8.36
C LEU A 141 8.25 -8.20 -7.23
N PHE A 142 7.32 -9.11 -6.94
CA PHE A 142 6.36 -8.91 -5.83
C PHE A 142 7.06 -8.78 -4.49
N GLN A 143 8.07 -9.61 -4.23
CA GLN A 143 8.85 -9.55 -2.99
C GLN A 143 9.59 -8.22 -2.86
N ARG A 144 10.17 -7.71 -3.95
CA ARG A 144 10.87 -6.41 -3.96
C ARG A 144 9.92 -5.24 -3.76
N ILE A 145 8.75 -5.26 -4.39
CA ILE A 145 7.72 -4.23 -4.18
C ILE A 145 7.22 -4.26 -2.72
N LEU A 146 7.01 -5.45 -2.15
CA LEU A 146 6.64 -5.57 -0.73
C LEU A 146 7.73 -4.97 0.17
N GLN A 147 9.00 -5.23 -0.11
CA GLN A 147 10.12 -4.63 0.63
C GLN A 147 10.06 -3.09 0.56
N ILE A 148 9.99 -2.51 -0.64
CA ILE A 148 9.90 -1.06 -0.86
C ILE A 148 8.73 -0.45 -0.09
N THR A 149 7.54 -1.05 -0.22
CA THR A 149 6.31 -0.54 0.43
C THR A 149 6.33 -0.71 1.94
N SER A 150 7.09 -1.66 2.48
CA SER A 150 7.26 -1.86 3.93
C SER A 150 8.30 -0.90 4.55
N GLU A 151 9.42 -0.66 3.86
CA GLU A 151 10.50 0.22 4.34
C GLU A 151 10.03 1.66 4.44
N ASP A 152 9.34 2.18 3.42
CA ASP A 152 8.84 3.56 3.43
C ASP A 152 7.84 3.80 4.57
N ARG A 153 6.95 2.82 4.83
CA ARG A 153 5.98 2.90 5.95
C ARG A 153 6.65 2.88 7.31
N SER A 154 7.70 2.09 7.50
CA SER A 154 8.45 2.09 8.76
C SER A 154 9.10 3.47 9.01
N SER A 155 9.62 4.10 7.95
CA SER A 155 10.16 5.46 8.01
C SER A 155 9.09 6.52 8.31
N LEU A 156 7.89 6.38 7.71
CA LEU A 156 6.76 7.29 7.93
C LEU A 156 6.21 7.17 9.35
N THR A 157 6.03 5.95 9.84
CA THR A 157 5.55 5.66 11.20
C THR A 157 6.51 6.24 12.25
N TYR A 158 7.81 6.10 12.02
CA TYR A 158 8.84 6.71 12.87
C TYR A 158 8.75 8.24 12.89
N LYS A 159 8.60 8.88 11.73
CA LYS A 159 8.44 10.35 11.64
C LYS A 159 7.19 10.85 12.37
N ILE A 160 6.04 10.20 12.16
CA ILE A 160 4.78 10.57 12.82
C ILE A 160 4.90 10.44 14.35
N LYS A 161 5.50 9.34 14.83
CA LYS A 161 5.73 9.14 16.27
C LYS A 161 6.64 10.22 16.85
N ASN A 162 7.67 10.62 16.12
CA ASN A 162 8.59 11.67 16.55
C ASN A 162 7.90 13.05 16.62
N VAL A 163 7.06 13.38 15.63
CA VAL A 163 6.27 14.62 15.63
C VAL A 163 5.28 14.65 16.80
N LEU A 164 4.57 13.54 17.05
CA LEU A 164 3.65 13.44 18.19
C LEU A 164 4.37 13.63 19.54
N ASN A 165 5.56 13.05 19.69
CA ASN A 165 6.38 13.26 20.89
C ASN A 165 6.80 14.72 21.07
N ILE A 166 7.18 15.41 19.98
CA ILE A 166 7.54 16.84 20.03
C ILE A 166 6.32 17.68 20.46
N ILE A 167 5.15 17.42 19.87
CA ILE A 167 3.91 18.12 20.25
C ILE A 167 3.60 17.90 21.73
N PHE A 168 3.73 16.66 22.22
CA PHE A 168 3.52 16.32 23.63
C PHE A 168 4.47 17.09 24.56
N ILE A 169 5.75 17.21 24.20
CA ILE A 169 6.74 18.00 24.96
C ILE A 169 6.36 19.49 24.99
N ILE A 170 5.95 20.06 23.84
CA ILE A 170 5.52 21.47 23.77
C ILE A 170 4.31 21.72 24.68
N VAL A 171 3.32 20.83 24.66
CA VAL A 171 2.13 20.93 25.52
C VAL A 171 2.52 20.88 27.01
N LEU A 172 3.45 20.01 27.39
CA LEU A 172 3.97 19.95 28.76
C LEU A 172 4.68 21.24 29.18
N ILE A 173 5.52 21.80 28.31
CA ILE A 173 6.24 23.06 28.58
C ILE A 173 5.26 24.22 28.74
N LEU A 174 4.26 24.34 27.84
CA LEU A 174 3.25 25.38 27.92
C LEU A 174 2.38 25.23 29.18
N GLY A 175 2.00 24.00 29.53
CA GLY A 175 1.28 23.72 30.78
C GLY A 175 2.09 24.10 32.02
N PHE A 176 3.39 23.81 32.02
CA PHE A 176 4.31 24.19 33.11
C PHE A 176 4.48 25.71 33.20
N LEU A 177 4.65 26.40 32.06
CA LEU A 177 4.73 27.87 32.02
C LEU A 177 3.45 28.53 32.51
N ALA A 178 2.28 28.05 32.08
CA ALA A 178 0.99 28.55 32.54
C ALA A 178 0.82 28.34 34.06
N TYR A 179 1.21 27.18 34.58
CA TYR A 179 1.22 26.91 36.01
C TYR A 179 2.14 27.87 36.78
N PHE A 180 3.34 28.14 36.24
CA PHE A 180 4.30 29.04 36.87
C PHE A 180 3.83 30.50 36.87
N ILE A 181 3.26 30.98 35.75
CA ILE A 181 2.64 32.31 35.64
C ILE A 181 1.49 32.45 36.66
N PHE A 182 0.62 31.45 36.74
CA PHE A 182 -0.48 31.44 37.71
C PHE A 182 0.02 31.52 39.16
N TRP A 183 1.07 30.77 39.50
CA TRP A 183 1.69 30.83 40.83
C TRP A 183 2.41 32.14 41.11
N TYR A 184 2.99 32.77 40.11
CA TYR A 184 3.70 34.05 40.25
C TYR A 184 2.74 35.23 40.39
N GLU A 185 1.61 35.24 39.68
CA GLU A 185 0.58 36.29 39.81
C GLU A 185 -0.36 36.11 41.04
N ALA A 186 -0.51 34.90 41.55
CA ALA A 186 -1.36 34.62 42.73
C ALA A 186 -1.01 35.43 43.99
N PRO A 187 0.26 35.61 44.39
CA PRO A 187 0.61 36.38 45.58
C PRO A 187 0.37 37.89 45.44
N GLU A 188 0.48 38.48 44.24
CA GLU A 188 0.24 39.92 44.04
C GLU A 188 -1.25 40.30 44.12
N LYS A 189 -2.15 39.34 43.82
CA LYS A 189 -3.61 39.55 43.86
C LYS A 189 -4.23 39.19 45.22
N GLY A 190 -3.44 38.90 46.26
CA GLY A 190 -3.94 38.52 47.58
C GLY A 190 -4.71 37.20 47.60
N VAL A 191 -4.48 36.31 46.63
CA VAL A 191 -5.14 35.01 46.55
C VAL A 191 -4.44 34.07 47.52
N ASN A 192 -5.16 33.65 48.56
CA ASN A 192 -4.65 32.77 49.60
C ASN A 192 -4.50 31.33 49.04
N ILE A 193 -3.27 30.94 48.70
CA ILE A 193 -2.95 29.71 47.94
C ILE A 193 -3.01 28.44 48.82
N PHE A 194 -3.26 28.57 50.13
CA PHE A 194 -3.50 27.45 51.05
C PHE A 194 -4.97 26.98 51.05
N ALA A 195 -5.51 26.66 49.87
CA ALA A 195 -6.79 25.95 49.80
C ALA A 195 -6.90 24.92 48.66
N PRO A 196 -5.94 24.01 48.43
CA PRO A 196 -6.34 22.72 47.89
C PRO A 196 -7.00 21.92 49.02
N VAL A 197 -8.01 21.10 48.73
CA VAL A 197 -8.69 20.18 49.68
C VAL A 197 -9.86 20.75 50.53
N ARG A 198 -10.75 21.57 49.94
CA ARG A 198 -12.12 21.72 50.50
C ARG A 198 -13.28 21.31 49.59
N TRP A 199 -13.03 21.03 48.32
CA TRP A 199 -14.10 20.73 47.35
C TRP A 199 -14.39 19.24 47.13
N ILE A 200 -13.57 18.31 47.63
CA ILE A 200 -13.82 16.86 47.45
C ILE A 200 -14.66 16.24 48.58
N ARG A 201 -14.97 16.98 49.66
CA ARG A 201 -15.72 16.45 50.81
C ARG A 201 -17.25 16.64 50.78
N LYS A 202 -17.83 16.94 49.61
CA LYS A 202 -19.29 17.09 49.47
C LYS A 202 -19.95 16.14 48.46
N ILE A 203 -19.23 15.11 48.00
CA ILE A 203 -19.76 14.08 47.08
C ILE A 203 -19.42 12.67 47.62
N PHE A 204 -19.66 12.46 48.91
CA PHE A 204 -19.92 11.15 49.51
C PHE A 204 -20.93 11.34 50.63
#